data_AF-A0A9P5SR86-F1
#
_entry.id   AF-A0A9P5SR86-F1
#
_cell.length_a   1.000
_cell.length_b   1.000
_cell.length_c   1.000
_cell.angle_alpha   90.00
_cell.angle_beta   90.00
_cell.angle_gamma   90.00
#
_symmetry.space_group_name_H-M   'P 1'
#
loop_
_entity.id
_entity.type
_entity.pdbx_description
1 polymer ?
#
loop_
_entity_poly.entity_id
_entity_poly.type
_entity_poly.pdbx_seq_one_letter_code
_entity_poly.pdbx_strand_id
1 'polypeptide(L)'
;MSSTITKPAPHTSPFNVPVLISGAGPTGLFAAILLTKLGHPCRVIERHLEISPLSKALVIHARTMEMFAMTGILDSFTSHGVHLSDIHAYFGGKLTSSLSTPMNH
;
A
#
# COMPACT_ATOMS: atom_id res chain seq x y z
N MET A 1 33.57 -9.15 -13.51
CA MET A 1 33.11 -10.35 -14.23
C MET A 1 31.65 -10.56 -13.89
N SER A 2 30.79 -10.46 -14.90
CA SER A 2 29.33 -10.29 -14.79
C SER A 2 28.64 -11.60 -14.36
N SER A 3 27.93 -11.59 -13.24
CA SER A 3 27.08 -12.72 -12.83
C SER A 3 25.71 -12.59 -13.52
N THR A 4 25.58 -13.27 -14.66
CA THR A 4 24.32 -13.46 -15.36
C THR A 4 23.35 -14.22 -14.47
N ILE A 5 22.34 -13.54 -13.94
CA ILE A 5 21.18 -14.19 -13.33
C ILE A 5 20.47 -14.95 -14.45
N THR A 6 20.57 -16.28 -14.41
CA THR A 6 19.93 -17.19 -15.36
C THR A 6 18.42 -17.00 -15.30
N LYS A 7 17.83 -16.55 -16.41
CA LYS A 7 16.38 -16.45 -16.61
C LYS A 7 15.75 -17.85 -16.37
N PRO A 8 14.81 -18.00 -15.42
CA PRO A 8 14.15 -19.28 -15.20
C PRO A 8 13.37 -19.71 -16.45
N ALA A 9 13.30 -21.03 -16.67
CA ALA A 9 12.61 -21.64 -17.81
C ALA A 9 11.15 -21.14 -17.93
N PRO A 10 10.62 -20.98 -19.17
CA PRO A 10 9.25 -20.54 -19.35
C PRO A 10 8.30 -21.59 -18.76
N HIS A 11 7.64 -21.22 -17.67
CA HIS A 11 6.45 -21.93 -17.22
C HIS A 11 5.35 -21.54 -18.21
N THR A 12 4.88 -22.50 -19.01
CA THR A 12 3.76 -22.32 -19.94
C THR A 12 2.47 -22.17 -19.14
N SER A 13 2.30 -21.00 -18.55
CA SER A 13 1.02 -20.50 -18.06
C SER A 13 0.24 -19.98 -19.27
N PRO A 14 -1.09 -20.19 -19.36
CA PRO A 14 -1.93 -19.53 -20.37
C PRO A 14 -1.84 -17.99 -20.29
N PHE A 15 -1.24 -17.47 -19.22
CA PHE A 15 -0.92 -16.06 -19.03
C PHE A 15 0.60 -15.86 -19.12
N ASN A 16 1.07 -15.28 -20.23
CA ASN A 16 2.46 -14.86 -20.40
C ASN A 16 2.73 -13.56 -19.60
N VAL A 17 2.73 -13.65 -18.27
CA VAL A 17 3.07 -12.55 -17.37
C VAL A 17 4.43 -12.82 -16.73
N PRO A 18 5.40 -11.89 -16.80
CA PRO A 18 6.74 -12.11 -16.27
C PRO A 18 6.80 -12.06 -14.74
N VAL A 19 5.78 -11.50 -14.07
CA VAL A 19 5.74 -11.36 -12.61
C VAL A 19 4.39 -11.80 -12.05
N LEU A 20 4.43 -12.65 -11.03
CA LEU A 20 3.28 -13.08 -10.23
C LEU A 20 3.47 -12.59 -8.79
N ILE A 21 2.48 -11.88 -8.26
CA ILE A 21 2.43 -11.36 -6.89
C ILE A 21 1.43 -12.21 -6.11
N SER A 22 1.91 -12.88 -5.06
CA SER A 22 1.07 -13.65 -4.15
C SER A 22 0.65 -12.78 -2.95
N GLY A 23 -0.61 -12.38 -2.94
CA GLY A 23 -1.25 -11.60 -1.89
C GLY A 23 -1.74 -10.23 -2.39
N ALA A 24 -3.03 -9.95 -2.24
CA ALA A 24 -3.65 -8.65 -2.53
C ALA A 24 -3.74 -7.74 -1.30
N GLY A 25 -2.81 -7.88 -0.36
CA GLY A 25 -2.65 -6.95 0.76
C GLY A 25 -2.00 -5.63 0.33
N PRO A 26 -1.83 -4.66 1.26
CA PRO A 26 -1.26 -3.35 0.95
C PRO A 26 0.10 -3.43 0.23
N THR A 27 0.99 -4.31 0.69
CA THR A 27 2.31 -4.50 0.07
C THR A 27 2.22 -5.04 -1.35
N GLY A 28 1.35 -6.05 -1.59
CA GLY A 28 1.22 -6.68 -2.90
C GLY A 28 0.57 -5.75 -3.93
N LEU A 29 -0.48 -5.03 -3.53
CA LEU A 29 -1.12 -4.02 -4.38
C LEU A 29 -0.18 -2.86 -4.67
N PHE A 30 0.57 -2.38 -3.68
CA PHE A 30 1.54 -1.31 -3.90
C PHE A 30 2.69 -1.76 -4.84
N ALA A 31 3.19 -2.99 -4.70
CA ALA A 31 4.16 -3.55 -5.64
C ALA A 31 3.61 -3.64 -7.08
N ALA A 32 2.33 -4.02 -7.24
CA ALA A 32 1.68 -4.05 -8.55
C ALA A 32 1.59 -2.65 -9.19
N ILE A 33 1.27 -1.62 -8.40
CA ILE A 33 1.27 -0.21 -8.84
C ILE A 33 2.67 0.19 -9.33
N LEU A 34 3.72 -0.12 -8.56
CA LEU A 34 5.10 0.19 -8.94
C LEU A 34 5.52 -0.49 -10.24
N LEU A 35 5.26 -1.80 -10.38
CA LEU A 35 5.59 -2.55 -11.60
C LEU A 35 4.84 -2.01 -12.81
N THR A 36 3.55 -1.71 -12.65
CA THR A 36 2.73 -1.12 -13.71
C THR A 36 3.28 0.23 -14.15
N LYS A 37 3.70 1.08 -13.21
CA LYS A 37 4.35 2.37 -13.51
C LYS A 37 5.70 2.22 -14.23
N LEU A 38 6.45 1.16 -13.94
CA LEU A 38 7.71 0.85 -14.61
C LEU A 38 7.50 0.14 -15.97
N GLY A 39 6.26 -0.09 -16.40
CA GLY A 39 5.94 -0.76 -17.67
C GLY A 39 6.09 -2.29 -17.62
N HIS A 40 6.14 -2.87 -16.42
CA HIS A 40 6.26 -4.32 -16.25
C HIS A 40 4.89 -4.94 -15.95
N PRO A 41 4.35 -5.80 -16.84
CA PRO A 41 3.09 -6.46 -16.59
C PRO A 41 3.23 -7.46 -15.43
N CYS A 42 2.25 -7.44 -14.53
CA CYS A 42 2.20 -8.37 -13.40
C CYS A 42 0.79 -8.90 -13.19
N ARG A 43 0.68 -10.01 -12.47
CA ARG A 43 -0.59 -10.58 -12.03
C ARG A 43 -0.59 -10.68 -10.51
N VAL A 44 -1.64 -10.21 -9.86
CA VAL A 44 -1.84 -10.40 -8.41
C VAL A 44 -2.82 -11.54 -8.20
N ILE A 45 -2.51 -12.44 -7.28
CA ILE A 45 -3.40 -13.50 -6.82
C ILE A 45 -3.66 -13.35 -5.33
N GLU A 46 -4.87 -13.64 -4.88
CA GLU A 46 -5.26 -13.64 -3.48
C GLU A 46 -6.14 -14.87 -3.22
N ARG A 47 -5.99 -15.48 -2.04
CA ARG A 47 -6.77 -16.67 -1.68
C ARG A 47 -8.16 -16.31 -1.17
N HIS A 48 -8.30 -15.12 -0.59
CA HIS A 48 -9.54 -14.61 -0.04
C HIS A 48 -10.33 -13.89 -1.13
N LEU A 49 -11.59 -14.28 -1.32
CA LEU A 49 -12.47 -13.67 -2.32
C LEU A 49 -13.05 -12.33 -1.86
N GLU A 50 -13.02 -12.07 -0.55
CA GLU A 50 -13.57 -10.88 0.06
C GLU A 50 -12.48 -10.06 0.76
N ILE A 51 -12.71 -8.75 0.82
CA ILE A 51 -11.88 -7.84 1.60
C ILE A 51 -12.10 -8.18 3.08
N SER A 52 -11.01 -8.39 3.82
CA SER A 52 -11.09 -8.63 5.27
C SER A 52 -11.82 -7.46 5.96
N PRO A 53 -12.89 -7.72 6.74
CA PRO A 53 -13.62 -6.67 7.47
C PRO A 53 -12.79 -6.12 8.65
N LEU A 54 -11.78 -6.87 9.08
CA LEU A 54 -10.84 -6.45 10.12
C LEU A 54 -9.75 -5.58 9.48
N SER A 55 -9.96 -4.26 9.42
CA SER A 55 -8.90 -3.32 9.08
C SER A 55 -7.87 -3.30 10.22
N LYS A 56 -6.68 -3.85 9.97
CA LYS A 56 -5.55 -3.83 10.91
C LYS A 56 -4.70 -2.56 10.80
N ALA A 57 -4.98 -1.71 9.82
CA ALA A 57 -4.25 -0.47 9.57
C ALA A 57 -5.10 0.71 10.05
N LEU A 58 -4.86 1.13 11.30
CA LEU A 58 -5.56 2.25 11.93
C LEU A 58 -5.04 3.62 11.44
N VAL A 59 -3.76 3.71 11.06
CA VAL A 59 -3.10 4.95 10.69
C VAL A 59 -2.14 4.70 9.52
N ILE A 60 -2.08 5.65 8.59
CA ILE A 60 -1.08 5.71 7.54
C ILE A 60 -0.02 6.75 7.92
N HIS A 61 1.25 6.34 7.95
CA HIS A 61 2.35 7.24 8.28
C HIS A 61 2.61 8.24 7.15
N ALA A 62 3.10 9.44 7.49
CA ALA A 62 3.49 10.47 6.52
C ALA A 62 4.45 9.94 5.45
N ARG A 63 5.42 9.10 5.82
CA ARG A 63 6.35 8.48 4.87
C ARG A 63 5.63 7.60 3.83
N THR A 64 4.58 6.90 4.22
CA THR A 64 3.77 6.11 3.29
C THR A 64 2.96 7.03 2.37
N MET A 65 2.46 8.16 2.88
CA MET A 65 1.77 9.18 2.07
C MET A 65 2.69 9.79 1.01
N GLU A 66 3.96 10.06 1.34
CA GLU A 66 4.97 10.50 0.36
C GLU A 66 5.17 9.46 -0.76
N MET A 67 5.23 8.16 -0.40
CA MET A 67 5.34 7.09 -1.40
C MET A 67 4.10 7.06 -2.31
N PHE A 68 2.91 7.26 -1.75
CA PHE A 68 1.68 7.35 -2.54
C PHE A 68 1.72 8.55 -3.49
N ALA A 69 2.25 9.69 -3.05
CA ALA A 69 2.44 10.89 -3.88
C ALA A 69 3.35 10.60 -5.08
N MET A 70 4.49 9.93 -4.86
CA MET A 70 5.42 9.54 -5.93
C MET A 70 4.76 8.59 -6.94
N THR A 71 3.84 7.75 -6.47
CA THR A 71 3.05 6.86 -7.33
C THR A 71 1.80 7.54 -7.91
N GLY A 72 1.52 8.81 -7.64
CA GLY A 72 0.35 9.52 -8.17
C GLY A 72 -1.00 8.94 -7.74
N ILE A 73 -1.01 8.09 -6.70
CA ILE A 73 -2.26 7.52 -6.15
C ILE A 73 -2.76 8.29 -4.93
N LEU A 74 -1.99 9.27 -4.45
CA LEU A 74 -2.26 9.97 -3.20
C LEU A 74 -3.66 10.58 -3.17
N ASP A 75 -4.06 11.32 -4.20
CA ASP A 75 -5.34 12.03 -4.23
C ASP A 75 -6.53 11.06 -4.25
N SER A 76 -6.41 9.99 -5.04
CA SER A 76 -7.40 8.91 -5.06
C SER A 76 -7.47 8.20 -3.70
N PHE A 77 -6.34 8.02 -3.03
CA PHE A 77 -6.29 7.40 -1.72
C PHE A 77 -6.88 8.29 -0.62
N THR A 78 -6.53 9.59 -0.58
CA THR A 78 -7.00 10.54 0.44
C THR A 78 -8.49 10.86 0.30
N SER A 79 -9.03 10.87 -0.92
CA SER A 79 -10.48 11.08 -1.14
C SER A 79 -11.36 10.00 -0.51
N HIS A 80 -10.81 8.81 -0.24
CA HIS A 80 -11.50 7.71 0.44
C HIS A 80 -11.05 7.54 1.90
N GLY A 81 -10.07 8.33 2.36
CA GLY A 81 -9.51 8.26 3.71
C GLY A 81 -10.15 9.23 4.67
N VAL A 82 -9.99 8.98 5.97
CA VAL A 82 -10.34 9.94 7.02
C VAL A 82 -9.08 10.65 7.47
N HIS A 83 -9.08 11.99 7.40
CA HIS A 83 -7.96 12.78 7.90
C HIS A 83 -7.98 12.80 9.43
N LEU A 84 -6.89 12.34 10.05
CA LEU A 84 -6.73 12.41 11.50
C LEU A 84 -6.45 13.87 11.88
N SER A 85 -7.40 14.53 12.54
CA SER A 85 -7.34 15.95 12.90
C SER A 85 -6.67 16.15 14.27
N ASP A 86 -7.06 15.33 15.24
CA ASP A 86 -6.67 15.47 16.63
C ASP A 86 -6.45 14.10 17.29
N ILE A 87 -5.44 14.04 18.16
CA ILE A 87 -5.18 12.91 19.05
C ILE A 87 -5.31 13.39 20.48
N HIS A 88 -6.29 12.84 21.20
CA HIS A 88 -6.52 13.13 22.62
C HIS A 88 -6.09 11.95 23.49
N ALA A 89 -5.24 12.21 24.49
CA ALA A 89 -4.85 11.23 25.49
C ALA A 89 -5.48 11.56 26.85
N TYR A 90 -6.11 10.56 27.46
CA TYR A 90 -6.80 10.67 28.75
C TYR A 90 -6.12 9.77 29.79
N PHE A 91 -5.97 10.28 31.01
CA PHE A 91 -5.51 9.51 32.17
C PHE A 91 -6.46 9.74 33.34
N GLY A 92 -6.98 8.66 33.94
CA GLY A 92 -7.99 8.75 35.01
C GLY A 92 -9.28 9.47 34.59
N GLY A 93 -9.67 9.38 33.32
CA GLY A 93 -10.85 10.07 32.77
C GLY A 93 -10.65 11.57 32.48
N LYS A 94 -9.47 12.13 32.75
CA LYS A 94 -9.14 13.53 32.48
C LYS A 94 -8.24 13.65 31.26
N LEU A 95 -8.52 14.61 30.38
CA LEU A 95 -7.65 14.92 29.24
C LEU A 95 -6.30 15.39 29.77
N THR A 96 -5.23 14.67 29.44
CA THR A 96 -3.86 14.98 29.89
C THR A 96 -3.01 15.60 28.79
N SER A 97 -3.26 15.26 27.53
CA SER A 97 -2.58 15.88 26.40
C SER A 97 -3.41 15.77 25.13
N SER A 98 -3.39 16.81 24.31
CA SER A 98 -3.95 16.80 22.96
C SER A 98 -2.89 17.21 21.96
N LEU A 99 -2.77 16.45 20.88
CA LEU A 99 -1.97 16.82 19.73
C LEU A 99 -2.93 17.11 18.58
N SER A 100 -3.00 18.38 18.16
CA SER A 100 -3.73 18.79 16.97
C SER A 100 -2.74 18.87 15.81
N THR A 101 -3.06 18.25 14.67
CA THR A 101 -2.27 18.43 13.45
C THR A 101 -2.80 19.65 12.72
N PRO A 102 -1.98 20.70 12.49
CA PRO A 102 -2.43 21.88 11.76
C PRO A 102 -2.82 21.47 10.33
N MET A 103 -4.01 21.90 9.93
CA MET A 103 -4.58 21.65 8.61
C MET A 103 -3.82 22.50 7.58
N ASN A 104 -2.79 21.92 6.95
CA ASN A 104 -2.11 22.53 5.83
C ASN A 104 -2.86 22.12 4.55
N HIS A 105 -3.52 23.12 3.96
CA HIS A 105 -4.32 23.02 2.74
C HIS A 105 -3.45 22.85 1.48
#